data_AF-A0AAW8DKK1-F1
#
_entry.id   AF-A0AAW8DKK1-F1
#
_cell.length_a   1.000
_cell.length_b   1.000
_cell.length_c   1.000
_cell.angle_alpha   90.00
_cell.angle_beta   90.00
_cell.angle_gamma   90.00
#
_symmetry.space_group_name_H-M   'P 1'
#
loop_
_entity.id
_entity.type
_entity.pdbx_description
1 polymer ?
#
loop_
_entity_poly.entity_id
_entity_poly.type
_entity_poly.pdbx_seq_one_letter_code
_entity_poly.pdbx_strand_id
1 'polypeptide(L)'
;MRYPQLWDAVRTTWHRDPAERSSPARVLAEHMNHVLINRYRREWLGGIAWDRYAGDARRPPANRGVPAWIDGVEVQGVEIDTDPLVYGVGASLGQGGVVTAVLPRDELDYIRIEFAKRP
;
A
#
# COMPACT_ATOMS: atom_id res chain seq x y z
N MET A 1 -12.93 -16.07 5.59
CA MET A 1 -11.77 -16.26 4.69
C MET A 1 -10.56 -15.60 5.32
N ARG A 2 -9.45 -16.32 5.48
CA ARG A 2 -8.26 -15.90 6.28
C ARG A 2 -7.02 -15.60 5.41
N TYR A 3 -7.18 -15.56 4.09
CA TYR A 3 -6.11 -15.25 3.14
C TYR A 3 -6.49 -13.98 2.38
N PRO A 4 -5.53 -13.09 2.06
CA PRO A 4 -5.79 -12.02 1.12
C PRO A 4 -6.11 -12.73 -0.18
N GLN A 5 -7.32 -12.58 -0.67
CA GLN A 5 -7.47 -12.87 -2.08
C GLN A 5 -6.60 -11.83 -2.81
N LEU A 6 -5.89 -12.24 -3.85
CA LEU A 6 -4.95 -11.40 -4.60
C LEU A 6 -5.53 -10.01 -4.96
N TRP A 7 -6.86 -9.91 -5.09
CA TRP A 7 -7.60 -8.67 -5.35
C TRP A 7 -7.57 -7.62 -4.22
N ASP A 8 -7.29 -8.01 -2.97
CA ASP A 8 -7.09 -7.07 -1.87
C ASP A 8 -5.64 -6.64 -1.73
N ALA A 9 -4.69 -7.44 -2.21
CA ALA A 9 -3.26 -7.15 -2.11
C ALA A 9 -2.84 -6.05 -3.08
N VAL A 10 -3.41 -6.01 -4.29
CA VAL A 10 -3.08 -5.01 -5.32
C VAL A 10 -4.32 -4.25 -5.75
N ARG A 11 -4.23 -2.92 -5.78
CA ARG A 11 -5.30 -2.05 -6.25
C ARG A 11 -4.79 -1.04 -7.27
N THR A 12 -5.60 -0.84 -8.31
CA THR A 12 -5.45 0.28 -9.24
C THR A 12 -6.61 1.24 -9.00
N THR A 13 -6.31 2.50 -8.72
CA THR A 13 -7.29 3.58 -8.62
C THR A 13 -7.07 4.58 -9.73
N TRP A 14 -8.14 5.27 -10.13
CA TRP A 14 -8.07 6.34 -11.12
C TRP A 14 -8.90 7.52 -10.66
N HIS A 15 -8.34 8.71 -10.82
CA HIS A 15 -9.00 9.96 -10.52
C HIS A 15 -8.94 10.87 -11.74
N ARG A 16 -10.09 11.45 -12.12
CA ARG A 16 -10.19 12.38 -13.25
C ARG A 16 -9.30 13.62 -13.06
N ASP A 17 -9.34 14.19 -11.86
CA ASP A 17 -8.61 15.40 -11.51
C ASP A 17 -7.52 15.05 -10.48
N PRO A 18 -6.23 15.10 -10.86
CA PRO A 18 -5.13 14.84 -9.94
C PRO A 18 -5.10 15.92 -8.85
N ALA A 19 -5.41 15.51 -7.63
CA ALA A 19 -5.33 16.34 -6.43
C ALA A 19 -4.42 15.69 -5.38
N GLU A 20 -4.10 16.39 -4.30
CA GLU A 20 -3.35 15.81 -3.17
C GLU A 20 -4.02 14.55 -2.61
N ARG A 21 -5.37 14.51 -2.67
CA ARG A 21 -6.18 13.35 -2.27
C ARG A 21 -6.00 12.12 -3.17
N SER A 22 -5.54 12.29 -4.40
CA SER A 22 -5.22 11.20 -5.34
C SER A 22 -3.71 10.96 -5.44
N SER A 23 -2.91 11.51 -4.53
CA SER A 23 -1.47 11.24 -4.50
C SER A 23 -1.20 9.76 -4.17
N PRO A 24 -0.14 9.14 -4.73
CA PRO A 24 0.19 7.75 -4.44
C PRO A 24 0.32 7.45 -2.94
N ALA A 25 0.95 8.36 -2.18
CA ALA A 25 1.11 8.21 -0.73
C ALA A 25 -0.24 8.15 0.01
N ARG A 26 -1.21 8.98 -0.40
CA ARG A 26 -2.53 9.01 0.21
C ARG A 26 -3.33 7.75 -0.13
N VAL A 27 -3.34 7.36 -1.41
CA VAL A 27 -4.02 6.15 -1.87
C VAL A 27 -3.44 4.91 -1.18
N LEU A 28 -2.11 4.83 -1.05
CA LEU A 28 -1.44 3.73 -0.38
C LEU A 28 -1.82 3.65 1.10
N ALA A 29 -1.81 4.77 1.82
CA ALA A 29 -2.23 4.80 3.22
C ALA A 29 -3.69 4.34 3.40
N GLU A 30 -4.60 4.75 2.52
CA GLU A 30 -5.99 4.33 2.54
C GLU A 30 -6.16 2.83 2.25
N HIS A 31 -5.40 2.31 1.28
CA HIS A 31 -5.38 0.89 0.96
C HIS A 31 -4.82 0.05 2.12
N MET A 32 -3.72 0.48 2.72
CA MET A 32 -3.12 -0.20 3.87
C MET A 32 -4.07 -0.24 5.06
N ASN A 33 -4.70 0.89 5.39
CA ASN A 33 -5.73 0.95 6.44
C ASN A 33 -6.91 0.01 6.14
N HIS A 34 -7.34 -0.09 4.87
CA HIS A 34 -8.37 -1.03 4.47
C HIS A 34 -7.97 -2.49 4.74
N VAL A 35 -6.74 -2.88 4.39
CA VAL A 35 -6.23 -4.24 4.64
C VAL A 35 -6.13 -4.52 6.14
N LEU A 36 -5.61 -3.58 6.93
CA LEU A 36 -5.47 -3.71 8.39
C LEU A 36 -6.85 -3.89 9.07
N ILE A 37 -7.82 -3.03 8.76
CA ILE A 37 -9.19 -3.08 9.34
C ILE A 37 -9.91 -4.40 9.01
N ASN A 38 -9.72 -4.92 7.81
CA ASN A 38 -10.51 -6.04 7.32
C ASN A 38 -9.84 -7.40 7.55
N ARG A 39 -8.51 -7.48 7.50
CA ARG A 39 -7.79 -8.75 7.64
C ARG A 39 -7.18 -8.94 9.03
N TYR A 40 -6.55 -7.91 9.56
CA TYR A 40 -5.81 -7.97 10.82
C TYR A 40 -6.62 -7.44 11.99
N ARG A 41 -7.96 -7.36 11.87
CA ARG A 41 -8.82 -6.73 12.88
C ARG A 41 -8.58 -7.25 14.30
N ARG A 42 -8.32 -8.55 14.48
CA ARG A 42 -8.09 -9.13 15.82
C ARG A 42 -6.73 -8.75 16.39
N GLU A 43 -5.71 -8.79 15.55
CA GLU A 43 -4.34 -8.39 15.83
C GLU A 43 -4.25 -6.87 16.06
N TRP A 44 -5.10 -6.12 15.36
CA TRP A 44 -5.20 -4.66 15.40
C TRP A 44 -5.98 -4.16 16.63
N LEU A 45 -7.08 -4.83 17.00
CA LEU A 45 -7.86 -4.55 18.22
C LEU A 45 -7.25 -5.17 19.50
N GLY A 46 -6.38 -6.18 19.37
CA GLY A 46 -5.80 -6.95 20.47
C GLY A 46 -4.60 -6.34 21.18
N GLY A 47 -4.34 -5.03 20.99
CA GLY A 47 -3.38 -4.28 21.81
C GLY A 47 -1.93 -4.19 21.30
N ILE A 48 -1.53 -4.89 20.24
CA ILE A 48 -0.15 -4.77 19.70
C ILE A 48 -0.01 -3.54 18.79
N ALA A 49 -1.07 -3.18 18.05
CA ALA A 49 -1.02 -2.11 17.05
C ALA A 49 -1.80 -0.84 17.43
N TRP A 50 -2.78 -0.89 18.33
CA TRP A 50 -3.54 0.32 18.69
C TRP A 50 -2.70 1.29 19.53
N ASP A 51 -2.02 0.79 20.57
CA ASP A 51 -1.30 1.64 21.54
C ASP A 51 -0.02 2.25 20.97
N ARG A 52 0.55 1.67 19.89
CA ARG A 52 1.77 2.18 19.24
C ARG A 52 1.50 3.20 18.13
N TYR A 53 0.27 3.30 17.61
CA TYR A 53 -0.07 4.07 16.41
C TYR A 53 -1.27 5.01 16.57
N ALA A 54 -1.84 5.16 17.77
CA ALA A 54 -3.08 5.89 18.06
C ALA A 54 -3.10 7.39 17.63
N GLY A 55 -1.95 8.00 17.33
CA GLY A 55 -1.88 9.41 16.88
C GLY A 55 -1.92 9.61 15.36
N ASP A 56 -1.40 8.66 14.56
CA ASP A 56 -1.09 8.87 13.13
C ASP A 56 -1.43 7.66 12.22
N ALA A 57 -2.03 6.60 12.77
CA ALA A 57 -2.35 5.35 12.05
C ALA A 57 -3.20 5.53 10.78
N ARG A 58 -3.93 6.64 10.66
CA ARG A 58 -4.75 6.91 9.47
C ARG A 58 -3.95 7.40 8.27
N ARG A 59 -2.71 7.88 8.49
CA ARG A 59 -1.80 8.40 7.46
C ARG A 59 -0.35 8.12 7.86
N PRO A 60 0.06 6.85 7.88
CA PRO A 60 1.45 6.52 8.18
C PRO A 60 2.40 7.30 7.26
N PRO A 61 3.55 7.76 7.79
CA PRO A 61 4.52 8.49 7.00
C PRO A 61 4.99 7.63 5.83
N ALA A 62 4.85 8.17 4.62
CA ALA A 62 5.26 7.48 3.41
C ALA A 62 6.61 7.99 2.93
N ASN A 63 7.55 7.07 2.69
CA ASN A 63 8.80 7.36 2.02
C ASN A 63 8.49 7.64 0.55
N ARG A 64 8.93 8.79 0.04
CA ARG A 64 8.72 9.19 -1.36
C ARG A 64 10.03 9.08 -2.14
N GLY A 65 9.91 8.75 -3.41
CA GLY A 65 11.05 8.60 -4.32
C GLY A 65 11.86 7.33 -4.09
N VAL A 66 11.20 6.32 -3.54
CA VAL A 66 11.72 4.95 -3.50
C VAL A 66 11.55 4.31 -4.88
N PRO A 67 12.46 3.42 -5.31
CA PRO A 67 12.32 2.76 -6.60
C PRO A 67 11.11 1.81 -6.60
N ALA A 68 10.29 1.90 -7.63
CA ALA A 68 9.24 0.92 -7.94
C ALA A 68 9.37 0.48 -9.40
N TRP A 69 8.90 -0.72 -9.73
CA TRP A 69 9.06 -1.30 -11.07
C TRP A 69 7.72 -1.42 -11.79
N ILE A 70 7.60 -0.82 -12.97
CA ILE A 70 6.42 -0.92 -13.85
C ILE A 70 6.88 -1.28 -15.26
N ASP A 71 6.39 -2.41 -15.79
CA ASP A 71 6.79 -2.95 -17.09
C ASP A 71 8.32 -3.09 -17.25
N GLY A 72 9.00 -3.47 -16.15
CA GLY A 72 10.46 -3.60 -16.13
C GLY A 72 11.23 -2.27 -16.09
N VAL A 73 10.54 -1.14 -15.94
CA VAL A 73 11.14 0.19 -15.83
C VAL A 73 11.06 0.69 -14.38
N GLU A 74 12.17 1.21 -13.87
CA GLU A 74 12.22 1.89 -12.57
C GLU A 74 11.50 3.24 -12.64
N VAL A 75 10.59 3.47 -11.70
CA VAL A 75 9.82 4.71 -11.55
C VAL A 75 9.90 5.22 -10.11
N GLN A 76 9.60 6.51 -9.94
CA GLN A 76 9.49 7.15 -8.64
C GLN A 76 8.23 6.65 -7.92
N GLY A 77 8.43 5.80 -6.91
CA GLY A 77 7.39 5.20 -6.07
C GLY A 77 7.22 5.88 -4.71
N VAL A 78 6.30 5.29 -3.95
CA VAL A 78 6.07 5.57 -2.54
C VAL A 78 6.01 4.27 -1.75
N GLU A 79 6.46 4.31 -0.51
CA GLU A 79 6.50 3.16 0.39
C GLU A 79 5.97 3.53 1.77
N ILE A 80 5.35 2.57 2.44
CA ILE A 80 5.11 2.60 3.89
C ILE A 80 5.64 1.28 4.48
N ASP A 81 6.76 1.37 5.19
CA ASP A 81 7.45 0.24 5.86
C ASP A 81 7.50 0.40 7.40
N THR A 82 6.53 1.14 7.95
CA THR A 82 6.47 1.43 9.39
C THR A 82 5.57 0.48 10.17
N ASP A 83 4.76 -0.34 9.50
CA ASP A 83 3.82 -1.27 10.13
C ASP A 83 4.47 -2.65 10.34
N PRO A 84 4.23 -3.32 11.48
CA PRO A 84 4.85 -4.61 11.75
C PRO A 84 4.20 -5.77 10.99
N LEU A 85 2.96 -5.64 10.52
CA LEU A 85 2.19 -6.73 9.89
C LEU A 85 2.23 -6.67 8.37
N VAL A 86 2.31 -5.47 7.80
CA VAL A 86 2.25 -5.27 6.35
C VAL A 86 3.25 -4.24 5.85
N TYR A 87 3.64 -4.42 4.59
CA TYR A 87 4.43 -3.48 3.81
C TYR A 87 3.56 -2.90 2.68
N GLY A 88 3.65 -1.60 2.47
CA GLY A 88 2.94 -0.91 1.40
C GLY A 88 3.89 -0.32 0.37
N VAL A 89 3.59 -0.49 -0.91
CA VAL A 89 4.27 0.19 -2.01
C VAL A 89 3.29 0.65 -3.07
N GLY A 90 3.54 1.78 -3.72
CA GLY A 90 2.71 2.27 -4.81
C GLY A 90 3.43 3.24 -5.73
N ALA A 91 2.82 3.50 -6.87
CA ALA A 91 3.37 4.39 -7.89
C ALA A 91 2.27 5.03 -8.73
N SER A 92 2.59 6.17 -9.34
CA SER A 92 1.72 6.79 -10.34
C SER A 92 1.82 6.04 -11.66
N LEU A 93 0.68 5.79 -12.31
CA LEU A 93 0.58 5.26 -13.68
C LEU A 93 0.51 6.37 -14.74
N GLY A 94 0.51 7.64 -14.32
CA GLY A 94 0.19 8.78 -15.18
C GLY A 94 -1.32 8.95 -15.39
N GLN A 95 -1.73 10.09 -15.93
CA GLN A 95 -3.13 10.42 -16.26
C GLN A 95 -4.14 10.18 -15.12
N GLY A 96 -3.71 10.40 -13.87
CA GLY A 96 -4.55 10.22 -12.67
C GLY A 96 -4.67 8.78 -12.16
N GLY A 97 -4.01 7.81 -12.81
CA GLY A 97 -3.94 6.43 -12.35
C GLY A 97 -2.88 6.23 -11.26
N VAL A 98 -3.20 5.41 -10.26
CA VAL A 98 -2.28 5.00 -9.19
C VAL A 98 -2.40 3.49 -9.00
N VAL A 99 -1.25 2.82 -8.85
CA VAL A 99 -1.19 1.42 -8.44
C VAL A 99 -0.61 1.32 -7.03
N THR A 100 -1.15 0.43 -6.23
CA THR A 100 -0.74 0.19 -4.84
C THR A 100 -0.76 -1.31 -4.56
N ALA A 101 0.22 -1.77 -3.78
CA ALA A 101 0.29 -3.12 -3.23
C ALA A 101 0.48 -3.04 -1.71
N VAL A 102 -0.25 -3.89 -0.98
CA VAL A 102 -0.12 -4.07 0.47
C VAL A 102 0.06 -5.55 0.73
N LEU A 103 1.22 -5.90 1.27
CA LEU A 103 1.73 -7.27 1.33
C LEU A 103 2.02 -7.67 2.78
N PRO A 104 1.83 -8.94 3.17
CA PRO A 104 2.26 -9.43 4.48
C PRO A 104 3.77 -9.25 4.65
N ARG A 105 4.18 -8.73 5.80
CA ARG A 105 5.60 -8.44 6.04
C ARG A 105 6.46 -9.69 6.16
N ASP A 106 5.87 -10.78 6.67
CA ASP A 106 6.50 -12.09 6.84
C ASP A 106 6.75 -12.85 5.52
N GLU A 107 6.17 -12.37 4.41
CA GLU A 107 6.31 -12.98 3.09
C GLU A 107 7.27 -12.21 2.16
N LEU A 108 7.80 -11.05 2.60
CA LEU A 108 8.58 -10.15 1.74
C LEU A 108 9.85 -10.81 1.18
N ASP A 109 10.50 -11.68 1.96
CA ASP A 109 11.72 -12.37 1.55
C ASP A 109 11.49 -13.38 0.40
N TYR A 110 10.24 -13.74 0.13
CA TYR A 110 9.86 -14.72 -0.88
C TYR A 110 9.20 -14.09 -2.12
N ILE A 111 9.05 -12.77 -2.17
CA ILE A 111 8.33 -12.08 -3.24
C ILE A 111 9.17 -10.99 -3.89
N ARG A 112 9.05 -10.90 -5.21
CA ARG A 112 9.54 -9.77 -6.00
C ARG A 112 8.34 -8.92 -6.43
N ILE A 113 8.39 -7.63 -6.19
CA ILE A 113 7.28 -6.72 -6.46
C ILE A 113 7.53 -5.97 -7.76
N GLU A 114 6.74 -6.31 -8.78
CA GLU A 114 6.74 -5.64 -10.08
C GLU A 114 5.31 -5.48 -10.57
N PHE A 115 4.98 -4.30 -11.09
CA PHE A 115 3.68 -4.02 -11.69
C PHE A 115 3.75 -4.17 -13.21
N ALA A 116 2.63 -4.58 -13.81
CA ALA A 116 2.47 -4.63 -15.26
C ALA A 116 1.21 -3.88 -15.67
N LYS A 117 1.31 -3.01 -16.68
CA LYS A 117 0.12 -2.42 -17.32
C LYS A 117 -0.52 -3.46 -18.23
N ARG A 118 -1.86 -3.42 -18.32
CA ARG A 118 -2.58 -4.24 -19.32
C ARG A 118 -2.40 -3.61 -20.70
N PRO A 119 -2.12 -4.41 -21.75
CA PRO A 119 -2.05 -3.94 -23.13
C PRO A 119 -3.41 -3.46 -23.65
#